data_AF-A0A1I5TI40-F1
#
_entry.id   AF-A0A1I5TI40-F1
#
_cell.length_a   1.000
_cell.length_b   1.000
_cell.length_c   1.000
_cell.angle_alpha   90.00
_cell.angle_beta   90.00
_cell.angle_gamma   90.00
#
_symmetry.space_group_name_H-M   'P 1'
#
loop_
_entity.id
_entity.type
_entity.pdbx_description
1 polymer ?
#
loop_
_entity_poly.entity_id
_entity_poly.type
_entity_poly.pdbx_seq_one_letter_code
_entity_poly.pdbx_strand_id
1 'polypeptide(L)'
;MTLKDQLQVVPANAEAAFIPPPEAPKTKAEDAGPTLAQAIERNEALTEKIDALDAILAKPLSEILADREKAEEAALAWDRFGAMWMLSQRAMRRVALDLAAHSGVSEEEVVARAMTHANAVLNGADEVDLGGTIAPAQLQHIARHRAFLRKQFRTG
;
A
#
# COMPACT_ATOMS: atom_id res chain seq x y z
N MET A 1 10.89 52.38 10.91
CA MET A 1 10.73 53.81 11.24
C MET A 1 10.36 53.92 12.71
N THR A 2 11.08 54.75 13.46
CA THR A 2 11.05 54.84 14.93
C THR A 2 10.09 55.94 15.40
N LEU A 3 9.43 55.72 16.55
CA LEU A 3 8.40 56.55 17.22
C LEU A 3 8.74 58.04 17.52
N LYS A 4 9.85 58.58 17.00
CA LYS A 4 10.23 59.99 17.19
C LYS A 4 9.64 60.94 16.15
N ASP A 5 9.06 60.44 15.07
CA ASP A 5 8.51 61.27 13.97
C ASP A 5 7.06 61.76 14.18
N GLN A 6 6.41 61.44 15.30
CA GLN A 6 4.98 61.74 15.50
C GLN A 6 4.64 62.68 16.67
N LEU A 7 5.64 63.29 17.30
CA LEU A 7 5.38 64.27 18.38
C LEU A 7 5.47 65.70 17.83
N GLN A 8 4.35 66.20 17.30
CA GLN A 8 4.16 67.64 17.13
C GLN A 8 3.82 68.25 18.50
N VAL A 9 4.81 68.83 19.16
CA VAL A 9 4.58 69.64 20.36
C VAL A 9 4.18 71.05 19.89
N VAL A 10 2.90 71.38 20.01
CA VAL A 10 2.38 72.72 19.73
C VAL A 10 2.65 73.62 20.95
N PRO A 11 3.30 74.79 20.81
CA PRO A 11 3.53 75.69 21.93
C PRO A 11 2.22 76.35 22.37
N ALA A 12 2.04 76.51 23.68
CA ALA A 12 0.85 77.08 24.28
C ALA A 12 0.77 78.60 24.03
N ASN A 13 -0.09 79.03 23.10
CA ASN A 13 -0.52 80.42 23.01
C ASN A 13 -1.77 80.64 23.89
N ALA A 14 -1.72 81.68 24.71
CA ALA A 14 -2.62 81.95 25.83
C ALA A 14 -4.02 82.52 25.48
N GLU A 15 -4.51 82.37 24.25
CA GLU A 15 -5.78 82.98 23.81
C GLU A 15 -6.75 82.05 23.05
N ALA A 16 -6.54 80.73 23.06
CA ALA A 16 -7.53 79.80 22.52
C ALA A 16 -8.48 79.34 23.63
N ALA A 17 -9.70 79.89 23.66
CA ALA A 17 -10.78 79.42 24.52
C ALA A 17 -10.98 77.90 24.34
N PHE A 18 -10.88 77.14 25.42
CA PHE A 18 -11.09 75.70 25.43
C PHE A 18 -12.55 75.37 25.07
N ILE A 19 -12.78 74.98 23.82
CA ILE A 19 -14.04 74.35 23.41
C ILE A 19 -13.86 72.86 23.65
N PRO A 20 -14.60 72.24 24.59
CA PRO A 20 -14.50 70.80 24.76
C PRO A 20 -14.96 70.11 23.47
N PRO A 21 -14.21 69.11 22.96
CA PRO A 21 -14.64 68.36 21.79
C PRO A 21 -15.99 67.69 22.08
N PRO A 22 -16.89 67.55 21.07
CA PRO A 22 -18.16 66.85 21.26
C PRO A 22 -17.88 65.44 21.77
N GLU A 23 -18.65 65.00 22.77
CA GLU A 23 -18.53 63.65 23.33
C GLU A 23 -18.52 62.63 22.18
N ALA A 24 -17.43 61.87 22.07
CA ALA A 24 -17.36 60.78 21.11
C ALA A 24 -18.53 59.82 21.38
N PRO A 25 -19.23 59.35 20.33
CA PRO A 25 -20.31 58.39 20.52
C PRO A 25 -19.73 57.19 21.28
N LYS A 26 -20.32 56.89 22.44
CA LYS A 26 -19.92 55.76 23.29
C LYS A 26 -19.72 54.54 22.41
N THR A 27 -18.48 54.05 22.36
CA THR A 27 -18.17 52.75 21.75
C THR A 27 -19.15 51.74 22.32
N LYS A 28 -19.93 51.09 21.44
CA LYS A 28 -20.73 49.93 21.82
C LYS A 28 -19.82 48.98 22.58
N ALA A 29 -20.29 48.53 23.74
CA ALA A 29 -19.59 47.54 24.55
C ALA A 29 -19.05 46.44 23.64
N GLU A 30 -17.74 46.20 23.73
CA GLU A 30 -17.12 45.04 23.11
C GLU A 30 -17.93 43.81 23.50
N ASP A 31 -18.33 43.06 22.48
CA ASP A 31 -19.09 41.83 22.63
C ASP A 31 -18.36 40.95 23.66
N ALA A 32 -18.97 40.77 24.83
CA ALA A 32 -18.37 40.00 25.89
C ALA A 32 -18.10 38.60 25.33
N GLY A 33 -16.83 38.22 25.24
CA GLY A 33 -16.42 36.93 24.71
C GLY A 33 -17.17 35.77 25.37
N PRO A 34 -17.13 34.57 24.75
CA PRO A 34 -17.94 33.44 25.20
C PRO A 34 -17.73 33.19 26.69
N THR A 35 -18.84 32.98 27.40
CA THR A 35 -18.82 32.64 28.82
C THR A 35 -18.05 31.34 29.05
N LEU A 36 -17.50 31.15 30.25
CA LEU A 36 -16.74 29.94 30.63
C LEU A 36 -17.49 28.64 30.30
N ALA A 37 -18.80 28.62 30.50
CA ALA A 37 -19.65 27.48 30.15
C ALA A 37 -19.71 27.22 28.64
N GLN A 38 -19.86 28.27 27.82
CA GLN A 38 -19.85 28.15 26.35
C GLN A 38 -18.47 27.75 25.81
N ALA A 39 -17.39 28.15 26.48
CA ALA A 39 -16.03 27.73 26.14
C ALA A 39 -15.81 26.23 26.44
N ILE A 40 -16.35 25.72 27.56
CA ILE A 40 -16.29 24.30 27.91
C ILE A 40 -17.11 23.47 26.92
N GLU A 41 -18.36 23.86 26.64
CA GLU A 41 -19.23 23.17 25.68
C GLU A 41 -18.61 23.12 24.28
N ARG A 42 -17.97 24.23 23.85
CA ARG A 42 -17.22 24.28 22.59
C ARG A 42 -16.01 23.35 22.58
N ASN A 43 -15.29 23.24 23.69
CA ASN A 43 -14.14 22.33 23.79
C ASN A 43 -14.57 20.86 23.79
N GLU A 44 -15.67 20.52 24.45
CA GLU A 44 -16.24 19.17 24.42
C GLU A 44 -16.67 18.81 22.99
N ALA A 45 -17.39 19.71 22.31
CA ALA A 45 -17.80 19.50 20.92
C ALA A 45 -16.61 19.43 19.94
N LEU A 46 -15.51 20.12 20.23
CA LEU A 46 -14.27 20.02 19.45
C LEU A 46 -13.55 18.70 19.71
N THR A 47 -13.53 18.23 20.95
CA THR A 47 -12.93 16.95 21.32
C THR A 47 -13.67 15.81 20.62
N GLU A 48 -15.00 15.81 20.66
CA GLU A 48 -15.81 14.80 19.98
C GLU A 48 -15.59 14.79 18.45
N LYS A 49 -15.40 15.97 17.84
CA LYS A 49 -15.05 16.09 16.42
C LYS A 49 -13.64 15.59 16.10
N ILE A 50 -12.69 15.79 17.00
CA ILE A 50 -11.32 15.28 16.86
C ILE A 50 -11.34 13.76 16.96
N ASP A 51 -12.03 13.20 17.95
CA ASP A 51 -12.16 11.75 18.12
C ASP A 51 -12.82 11.09 16.91
N ALA A 52 -13.87 11.72 16.37
CA ALA A 52 -14.52 11.25 15.14
C ALA A 52 -13.60 11.31 13.91
N LEU A 53 -12.76 12.35 13.80
CA LEU A 53 -11.79 12.49 12.72
C LEU A 53 -10.67 11.45 12.85
N ASP A 54 -10.17 11.23 14.07
CA ASP A 54 -9.13 10.22 14.35
C ASP A 54 -9.64 8.81 14.03
N ALA A 55 -10.90 8.49 14.34
CA ALA A 55 -11.51 7.21 13.95
C ALA A 55 -11.58 7.02 12.42
N ILE A 56 -11.89 8.10 11.68
CA ILE A 56 -11.93 8.06 10.20
C ILE A 56 -10.53 7.92 9.61
N LEU A 57 -9.52 8.57 10.19
CA LEU A 57 -8.13 8.53 9.71
C LEU A 57 -7.41 7.23 10.08
N ALA A 58 -7.74 6.64 11.23
CA ALA A 58 -7.17 5.36 11.67
C ALA A 58 -7.59 4.18 10.79
N LYS A 59 -8.83 4.20 10.27
CA LYS A 59 -9.37 3.13 9.44
C LYS A 59 -8.55 2.83 8.16
N PRO A 60 -8.26 3.80 7.27
CA PRO A 60 -7.46 3.54 6.07
C PRO A 60 -6.02 3.15 6.39
N LEU A 61 -5.43 3.67 7.47
CA LEU A 61 -4.08 3.25 7.87
C LEU A 61 -4.05 1.79 8.31
N SER A 62 -5.03 1.36 9.11
CA SER A 62 -5.14 -0.03 9.55
C SER A 62 -5.37 -1.01 8.40
N GLU A 63 -6.19 -0.63 7.41
CA GLU A 63 -6.44 -1.43 6.21
C GLU A 63 -5.18 -1.54 5.33
N ILE A 64 -4.47 -0.43 5.08
CA ILE A 64 -3.21 -0.41 4.31
C ILE A 64 -2.12 -1.26 4.99
N LEU A 65 -2.00 -1.17 6.32
CA LEU A 65 -1.01 -1.95 7.07
C LEU A 65 -1.35 -3.46 7.04
N ALA A 66 -2.63 -3.82 7.14
CA ALA A 66 -3.06 -5.22 7.05
C ALA A 66 -2.83 -5.83 5.66
N ASP A 67 -3.03 -5.05 4.59
CA ASP A 67 -2.76 -5.52 3.23
C ASP A 67 -1.27 -5.69 2.97
N ARG A 68 -0.44 -4.80 3.54
CA ARG A 68 1.02 -4.91 3.45
C ARG A 68 1.54 -6.17 4.13
N GLU A 69 1.12 -6.45 5.36
CA GLU A 69 1.55 -7.64 6.11
C GLU A 69 1.18 -8.92 5.34
N LYS A 70 -0.05 -9.02 4.86
CA LYS A 70 -0.50 -10.14 4.02
C LYS A 70 0.30 -10.26 2.73
N ALA A 71 0.65 -9.15 2.10
CA ALA A 71 1.45 -9.14 0.88
C ALA A 71 2.89 -9.62 1.14
N GLU A 72 3.51 -9.18 2.24
CA GLU A 72 4.85 -9.62 2.64
C GLU A 72 4.87 -11.12 3.00
N GLU A 73 3.87 -11.61 3.73
CA GLU A 73 3.71 -13.03 4.03
C GLU A 73 3.52 -13.87 2.77
N ALA A 74 2.66 -13.42 1.84
CA ALA A 74 2.44 -14.10 0.58
C ALA A 74 3.71 -14.11 -0.27
N ALA A 75 4.46 -13.01 -0.34
CA ALA A 75 5.72 -12.93 -1.07
C ALA A 75 6.76 -13.91 -0.50
N LEU A 76 6.87 -13.99 0.84
CA LEU A 76 7.76 -14.93 1.51
C LEU A 76 7.34 -16.39 1.27
N ALA A 77 6.04 -16.67 1.27
CA ALA A 77 5.52 -17.99 0.95
C ALA A 77 5.85 -18.40 -0.50
N TRP A 78 5.71 -17.47 -1.45
CA TRP A 78 6.10 -17.67 -2.85
C TRP A 78 7.60 -17.90 -3.03
N ASP A 79 8.45 -17.15 -2.31
CA ASP A 79 9.90 -17.35 -2.33
C ASP A 79 10.29 -18.75 -1.81
N ARG A 80 9.75 -19.15 -0.65
CA ARG A 80 9.97 -20.48 -0.07
C ARG A 80 9.47 -21.60 -0.99
N PHE A 81 8.29 -21.42 -1.58
CA PHE A 81 7.73 -22.37 -2.54
C PHE A 81 8.63 -22.48 -3.78
N GLY A 82 9.07 -21.35 -4.34
CA GLY A 82 9.98 -21.30 -5.47
C GLY A 82 11.32 -21.98 -5.19
N ALA A 83 11.91 -21.75 -4.02
CA ALA A 83 13.14 -22.40 -3.59
C ALA A 83 12.98 -23.92 -3.48
N MET A 84 11.91 -24.38 -2.82
CA MET A 84 11.60 -25.82 -2.69
C MET A 84 11.35 -26.47 -4.06
N TRP A 85 10.63 -25.77 -4.94
CA TRP A 85 10.36 -26.25 -6.29
C TRP A 85 11.67 -26.37 -7.10
N MET A 86 12.53 -25.37 -7.09
CA MET A 86 13.81 -25.46 -7.80
C MET A 86 14.70 -26.58 -7.25
N LEU A 87 14.71 -26.78 -5.93
CA LEU A 87 15.42 -27.89 -5.30
C LEU A 87 14.86 -29.25 -5.76
N SER A 88 13.53 -29.42 -5.76
CA SER A 88 12.89 -30.66 -6.19
C SER A 88 13.13 -30.96 -7.66
N GLN A 89 13.06 -29.96 -8.55
CA GLN A 89 13.40 -30.11 -9.97
C GLN A 89 14.85 -30.55 -10.17
N ARG A 90 15.79 -29.99 -9.40
CA ARG A 90 17.21 -30.38 -9.47
C ARG A 90 17.42 -31.82 -8.99
N ALA A 91 16.78 -32.21 -7.89
CA ALA A 91 16.86 -33.57 -7.36
C ALA A 91 16.28 -34.59 -8.35
N MET A 92 15.09 -34.32 -8.90
CA MET A 92 14.44 -35.18 -9.90
C MET A 92 15.27 -35.27 -11.20
N ARG A 93 15.85 -34.15 -11.67
CA ARG A 93 16.76 -34.17 -12.83
C ARG A 93 17.95 -35.08 -12.58
N ARG A 94 18.56 -35.04 -11.40
CA ARG A 94 19.71 -35.89 -11.07
C ARG A 94 19.33 -37.38 -11.15
N VAL A 95 18.22 -37.76 -10.52
CA VAL A 95 17.72 -39.14 -10.56
C VAL A 95 17.41 -39.58 -11.99
N ALA A 96 16.78 -38.72 -12.80
CA ALA A 96 16.48 -39.01 -14.20
C ALA A 96 17.75 -39.26 -15.03
N LEU A 97 18.80 -38.44 -14.85
CA LEU A 97 20.07 -38.63 -15.54
C LEU A 97 20.80 -39.89 -15.08
N ASP A 98 20.76 -40.20 -13.77
CA ASP A 98 21.36 -41.43 -13.25
C ASP A 98 20.64 -42.65 -13.85
N LEU A 99 19.31 -42.68 -13.90
CA LEU A 99 18.54 -43.76 -14.54
C LEU A 99 18.77 -43.86 -16.04
N ALA A 100 18.92 -42.72 -16.73
CA ALA A 100 19.22 -42.68 -18.15
C ALA A 100 20.61 -43.28 -18.45
N ALA A 101 21.60 -42.95 -17.63
CA ALA A 101 22.94 -43.51 -17.74
C ALA A 101 22.94 -45.03 -17.54
N HIS A 102 22.18 -45.55 -16.57
CA HIS A 102 21.99 -47.00 -16.40
C HIS A 102 21.31 -47.66 -17.61
N SER A 103 20.51 -46.91 -18.36
CA SER A 103 19.78 -47.37 -19.54
C SER A 103 20.53 -47.10 -20.86
N GLY A 104 21.74 -46.55 -20.81
CA GLY A 104 22.53 -46.18 -21.99
C GLY A 104 21.98 -45.00 -22.79
N VAL A 105 21.09 -44.19 -22.21
CA VAL A 105 20.49 -43.01 -22.85
C VAL A 105 21.32 -41.77 -22.52
N SER A 106 21.60 -40.94 -23.52
CA SER A 106 22.38 -39.70 -23.33
C SER A 106 21.58 -38.61 -22.62
N GLU A 107 22.27 -37.68 -21.95
CA GLU A 107 21.62 -36.51 -21.33
C GLU A 107 20.86 -35.68 -22.37
N GLU A 108 21.42 -35.49 -23.56
CA GLU A 108 20.80 -34.73 -24.65
C GLU A 108 19.44 -35.31 -25.04
N GLU A 109 19.34 -36.63 -25.13
CA GLU A 109 18.09 -37.31 -25.46
C GLU A 109 17.07 -37.20 -24.33
N VAL A 110 17.50 -37.29 -23.07
CA VAL A 110 16.63 -37.07 -21.90
C VAL A 110 16.06 -35.65 -21.90
N VAL A 111 16.90 -34.64 -22.16
CA VAL A 111 16.50 -33.24 -22.22
C VAL A 111 15.52 -33.01 -23.39
N ALA A 112 15.79 -33.55 -24.57
CA ALA A 112 14.91 -33.46 -25.72
C ALA A 112 13.52 -34.04 -25.41
N ARG A 113 13.47 -35.25 -24.81
CA ARG A 113 12.22 -35.90 -24.39
C ARG A 113 11.46 -35.06 -23.36
N ALA A 114 12.15 -34.51 -22.36
CA ALA A 114 11.53 -33.66 -21.35
C ALA A 114 10.91 -32.39 -21.95
N MET A 115 11.56 -31.77 -22.94
CA MET A 115 11.02 -30.63 -23.67
C MET A 115 9.81 -30.99 -24.53
N THR A 116 9.81 -32.15 -25.18
CA THR A 116 8.65 -32.66 -25.90
C THR A 116 7.46 -32.86 -24.95
N HIS A 117 7.67 -33.48 -23.79
CA HIS A 117 6.61 -33.66 -22.79
C HIS A 117 6.09 -32.33 -22.24
N ALA A 118 6.97 -31.38 -21.92
CA ALA A 118 6.57 -30.04 -21.47
C ALA A 118 5.70 -29.33 -22.52
N ASN A 119 6.11 -29.37 -23.78
CA ASN A 119 5.33 -28.81 -24.89
C ASN A 119 3.99 -29.52 -25.07
N ALA A 120 3.94 -30.85 -24.90
CA ALA A 120 2.70 -31.62 -25.00
C ALA A 120 1.71 -31.26 -23.87
N VAL A 121 2.18 -31.11 -22.63
CA VAL A 121 1.35 -30.67 -21.50
C VAL A 121 0.80 -29.26 -21.72
N LEU A 122 1.64 -28.36 -22.24
CA LEU A 122 1.30 -26.96 -22.40
C LEU A 122 0.42 -26.73 -23.64
N ASN A 123 0.76 -27.31 -24.79
CA ASN A 123 0.17 -27.00 -26.09
C ASN A 123 -0.71 -28.11 -26.66
N GLY A 124 -0.72 -29.30 -26.07
CA GLY A 124 -1.61 -30.40 -26.46
C GLY A 124 -3.08 -30.01 -26.35
N ALA A 125 -3.88 -30.44 -27.33
CA ALA A 125 -5.33 -30.27 -27.34
C ALA A 125 -6.01 -31.10 -26.25
N ASP A 126 -5.45 -32.27 -25.95
CA ASP A 126 -5.84 -33.12 -24.83
C ASP A 126 -4.88 -32.93 -23.67
N GLU A 127 -5.40 -33.03 -22.45
CA GLU A 127 -4.63 -33.07 -21.22
C GLU A 127 -3.68 -34.25 -21.24
N VAL A 128 -2.46 -34.02 -21.74
CA VAL A 128 -1.38 -35.03 -21.68
C VAL A 128 -1.02 -35.21 -20.21
N ASP A 129 -1.65 -36.19 -19.59
CA ASP A 129 -1.29 -36.68 -18.28
C ASP A 129 0.08 -37.36 -18.38
N LEU A 130 1.08 -36.78 -17.72
CA LEU A 130 2.42 -37.38 -17.66
C LEU A 130 2.44 -38.61 -16.73
N GLY A 131 1.30 -38.96 -16.14
CA GLY A 131 1.18 -39.99 -15.13
C GLY A 131 1.82 -39.59 -13.81
N GLY A 132 1.54 -40.37 -12.77
CA GLY A 132 2.04 -40.16 -11.42
C GLY A 132 0.92 -39.86 -10.42
N THR A 133 1.28 -39.78 -9.14
CA THR A 133 0.35 -39.44 -8.05
C THR A 133 0.15 -37.92 -7.94
N ILE A 134 -0.10 -37.23 -9.05
CA ILE A 134 -0.50 -35.82 -9.00
C ILE A 134 -1.95 -35.78 -8.51
N ALA A 135 -2.18 -35.06 -7.42
CA ALA A 135 -3.54 -34.98 -6.87
C ALA A 135 -4.47 -34.28 -7.88
N PRO A 136 -5.72 -34.73 -8.07
CA PRO A 136 -6.67 -34.12 -9.03
C PRO A 136 -6.84 -32.60 -8.87
N ALA A 137 -6.70 -32.08 -7.64
CA ALA A 137 -6.74 -30.65 -7.35
C ALA A 137 -5.58 -29.85 -7.99
N GLN A 138 -4.40 -30.46 -8.13
CA GLN A 138 -3.24 -29.84 -8.77
C GLN A 138 -3.44 -29.76 -10.29
N LEU A 139 -4.02 -30.80 -10.90
CA LEU A 139 -4.38 -30.79 -12.33
C LEU A 139 -5.37 -29.65 -12.64
N GLN A 140 -6.41 -29.48 -11.82
CA GLN A 140 -7.36 -28.37 -11.95
C GLN A 140 -6.70 -27.00 -11.75
N HIS A 141 -5.70 -26.89 -10.87
CA HIS A 141 -4.94 -25.65 -10.70
C HIS A 141 -4.08 -25.33 -11.93
N ILE A 142 -3.40 -26.32 -12.50
CA ILE A 142 -2.62 -26.18 -13.75
C ILE A 142 -3.55 -25.78 -14.90
N ALA A 143 -4.72 -26.42 -15.03
CA ALA A 143 -5.71 -26.10 -16.06
C ALA A 143 -6.14 -24.63 -16.01
N ARG A 144 -6.36 -24.07 -14.81
CA ARG A 144 -6.70 -22.65 -14.62
C ARG A 144 -5.60 -21.69 -15.09
N HIS A 145 -4.33 -22.08 -14.96
CA HIS A 145 -3.18 -21.22 -15.30
C HIS A 145 -2.57 -21.53 -16.68
N ARG A 146 -3.09 -22.54 -17.39
CA ARG A 146 -2.56 -23.01 -18.68
C ARG A 146 -2.43 -21.90 -19.72
N ALA A 147 -3.42 -21.01 -19.83
CA ALA A 147 -3.40 -19.91 -20.79
C ALA A 147 -2.27 -18.90 -20.51
N PHE A 148 -1.93 -18.70 -19.24
CA PHE A 148 -0.80 -17.86 -18.84
C PHE A 148 0.54 -18.55 -19.14
N LEU A 149 0.67 -19.82 -18.76
CA LEU A 149 1.88 -20.62 -19.01
C LEU A 149 2.19 -20.73 -20.51
N ARG A 150 1.19 -20.97 -21.37
CA ARG A 150 1.36 -21.01 -22.84
C ARG A 150 2.04 -19.76 -23.41
N LYS A 151 1.82 -18.57 -22.82
CA LYS A 151 2.47 -17.33 -23.28
C LYS A 151 3.97 -17.32 -22.95
N GLN A 152 4.37 -17.92 -21.84
CA GLN A 152 5.77 -17.96 -21.39
C GLN A 152 6.61 -18.97 -22.18
N PHE A 153 6.00 -20.04 -22.69
CA PHE A 153 6.66 -21.09 -23.46
C PHE A 153 6.46 -20.96 -24.99
N ARG A 154 5.90 -19.85 -25.46
CA ARG A 154 5.84 -19.57 -26.89
C ARG A 154 7.25 -19.20 -27.34
N THR A 155 7.99 -20.16 -27.86
CA THR A 155 9.19 -19.91 -28.65
C THR A 155 8.81 -18.96 -29.78
N GLY A 156 9.47 -17.80 -29.83
CA GLY A 156 9.69 -17.11 -31.10
C GLY A 156 10.59 -17.96 -31.98
#